data_AF-A0ABD6DXY1-F1
#
_entry.id   AF-A0ABD6DXY1-F1
#
_cell.length_a   1.000
_cell.length_b   1.000
_cell.length_c   1.000
_cell.angle_alpha   90.00
_cell.angle_beta   90.00
_cell.angle_gamma   90.00
#
_symmetry.space_group_name_H-M   'P 1'
#
loop_
_entity.id
_entity.type
_entity.pdbx_description
1 polymer ?
#
loop_
_entity_poly.entity_id
_entity_poly.type
_entity_poly.pdbx_seq_one_letter_code
_entity_poly.pdbx_strand_id
1 'polypeptide(L)'
;MKRLSRRAVLGSLTTGLIAVSGCNTPDQAEVTSTDTPDAVSTETPTPGYDLGGFDPDAYDIEFDRTLHAVEDLGMDPSGEEPIDDALNDAFETGTRIDFPPGDYTVAEQPPVDPPHNPSRFGLVGIGESHRDVQFHFPNAADQEGFWFVYQKGGEDIILANFSIQLTQDDRTSVSILLDANDNGIAVDLEWLGFIPPQIESAGSLLRMNVDSANGATTEGVNIARRITIGKQGSYLGGHESSTNTTPGTTFMRHQPTHVGELRLEDVHFEQCGHNAMRSTNNDGVVTVKGGHFLNCDVSSLRFQGGDHPTKTSVIDGARIEHDHSKLNDTGGTEPHQATGIMIDTRVGNSGLVIKNCDLIYKDISVAPQNAGSLWGMIRCTNTVESNPGGFTVKNCRIRNGTEAPTLWIQSRQPGAKEPRAVTLENLDVRVTAEKQTRSSVCEIHSNRDGSRVSNCCIQAVNGDFDGVTVSNCTDVLVQDSNIDVSGDAVHLINSQGDIWNISVESFCGDGEAE
;
A
#
# COMPACT_ATOMS: atom_id res chain seq x y z
N MET A 1 25.21 34.91 -26.77
CA MET A 1 26.48 34.40 -26.21
C MET A 1 26.22 32.95 -25.80
N LYS A 2 26.35 31.94 -26.66
CA LYS A 2 27.58 31.19 -27.06
C LYS A 2 28.59 30.92 -25.93
N ARG A 3 28.60 29.68 -25.42
CA ARG A 3 29.71 28.69 -25.38
C ARG A 3 29.20 27.46 -24.59
N LEU A 4 28.92 26.31 -25.21
CA LEU A 4 29.78 25.24 -25.76
C LEU A 4 30.55 24.40 -24.74
N SER A 5 30.28 23.10 -24.85
CA SER A 5 30.88 21.88 -24.29
C SER A 5 32.40 21.84 -24.12
N ARG A 6 32.87 20.87 -23.30
CA ARG A 6 34.02 20.02 -23.66
C ARG A 6 33.87 18.59 -23.14
N ARG A 7 34.00 17.67 -24.10
CA ARG A 7 34.11 16.20 -24.01
C ARG A 7 35.51 15.75 -23.56
N ALA A 8 35.53 14.57 -22.94
CA ALA A 8 36.38 13.37 -23.16
C ALA A 8 37.91 13.41 -23.00
N VAL A 9 38.43 12.38 -22.30
CA VAL A 9 39.67 11.60 -22.57
C VAL A 9 39.50 10.22 -21.90
N LEU A 10 39.26 9.12 -22.66
CA LEU A 10 40.16 7.95 -22.95
C LEU A 10 40.70 7.22 -21.70
N GLY A 11 40.65 5.89 -21.51
CA GLY A 11 40.61 4.76 -22.46
C GLY A 11 41.98 4.08 -22.55
N SER A 12 42.17 2.90 -21.95
CA SER A 12 43.23 1.94 -22.36
C SER A 12 42.90 0.50 -21.96
N LEU A 13 43.19 -0.40 -22.91
CA LEU A 13 42.95 -1.85 -22.95
C LEU A 13 43.90 -2.65 -22.04
N THR A 14 43.45 -3.84 -21.62
CA THR A 14 44.30 -5.03 -21.63
C THR A 14 43.49 -6.28 -21.93
N THR A 15 43.85 -6.94 -23.02
CA THR A 15 43.39 -8.25 -23.47
C THR A 15 44.24 -9.33 -22.82
N GLY A 16 43.63 -10.43 -22.37
CA GLY A 16 44.34 -11.62 -21.87
C GLY A 16 43.46 -12.87 -21.90
N LEU A 17 43.59 -13.64 -22.97
CA LEU A 17 43.04 -15.00 -23.16
C LEU A 17 43.81 -16.03 -22.34
N ILE A 18 43.13 -16.94 -21.62
CA ILE A 18 43.48 -18.38 -21.55
C ILE A 18 42.17 -19.17 -21.39
N ALA A 19 41.92 -20.11 -22.30
CA ALA A 19 40.91 -21.16 -22.21
C ALA A 19 41.59 -22.47 -21.81
N VAL A 20 41.00 -23.29 -20.93
CA VAL A 20 41.04 -24.76 -21.01
C VAL A 20 39.78 -25.36 -20.36
N SER A 21 39.14 -26.24 -21.12
CA SER A 21 38.05 -27.17 -20.82
C SER A 21 38.31 -28.16 -19.68
N GLY A 22 37.25 -28.72 -19.10
CA GLY A 22 37.37 -29.99 -18.35
C GLY A 22 36.06 -30.51 -17.77
N CYS A 23 35.26 -31.19 -18.60
CA CYS A 23 34.27 -32.15 -18.13
C CYS A 23 34.96 -33.28 -17.33
N ASN A 24 34.35 -33.74 -16.25
CA ASN A 24 34.41 -35.14 -15.83
C ASN A 24 33.33 -35.45 -14.79
N THR A 25 32.31 -36.16 -15.26
CA THR A 25 31.46 -37.06 -14.47
C THR A 25 32.27 -38.32 -14.13
N PRO A 26 32.01 -38.96 -12.98
CA PRO A 26 31.91 -40.41 -12.99
C PRO A 26 30.64 -40.93 -12.29
N ASP A 27 30.23 -42.09 -12.78
CA ASP A 27 29.04 -42.87 -12.50
C ASP A 27 28.84 -43.34 -11.04
N GLN A 28 27.54 -43.47 -10.73
CA GLN A 28 26.85 -44.50 -9.95
C GLN A 28 27.55 -45.16 -8.76
N ALA A 29 26.90 -45.00 -7.60
CA ALA A 29 26.66 -46.10 -6.67
C ALA A 29 25.20 -46.04 -6.17
N GLU A 30 24.43 -47.09 -6.46
CA GLU A 30 23.25 -47.46 -5.67
C GLU A 30 23.65 -47.61 -4.20
N VAL A 31 22.75 -47.27 -3.27
CA VAL A 31 22.39 -48.07 -2.08
C VAL A 31 21.37 -47.31 -1.22
N THR A 32 20.16 -47.89 -1.19
CA THR A 32 19.15 -47.98 -0.11
C THR A 32 18.47 -46.74 0.44
N SER A 33 17.14 -46.79 0.32
CA SER A 33 16.15 -46.06 1.10
C SER A 33 16.32 -46.28 2.61
N THR A 34 16.29 -45.20 3.37
CA THR A 34 15.94 -45.22 4.79
C THR A 34 15.00 -44.06 5.08
N ASP A 35 13.79 -44.41 5.51
CA ASP A 35 12.75 -43.56 6.06
C ASP A 35 13.28 -42.63 7.15
N THR A 36 12.83 -41.37 7.13
CA THR A 36 12.90 -40.45 8.28
C THR A 36 11.74 -39.43 8.12
N PRO A 37 11.05 -39.06 9.22
CA PRO A 37 9.60 -38.92 9.27
C PRO A 37 9.05 -37.55 8.88
N ASP A 38 7.76 -37.58 8.54
CA ASP A 38 6.85 -36.47 8.27
C ASP A 38 7.12 -35.23 9.13
N ALA A 39 7.53 -34.16 8.45
CA ALA A 39 7.47 -32.82 9.00
C ALA A 39 6.00 -32.42 9.12
N VAL A 40 5.50 -32.39 10.35
CA VAL A 40 4.19 -31.83 10.69
C VAL A 40 4.22 -30.35 10.33
N SER A 41 3.55 -30.00 9.23
CA SER A 41 3.19 -28.63 8.89
C SER A 41 2.22 -28.10 9.96
N THR A 42 2.72 -27.26 10.85
CA THR A 42 1.86 -26.38 11.66
C THR A 42 1.43 -25.21 10.79
N GLU A 43 0.35 -25.41 10.03
CA GLU A 43 -0.40 -24.32 9.40
C GLU A 43 -0.90 -23.39 10.51
N THR A 44 -0.50 -22.11 10.41
CA THR A 44 -1.08 -21.04 11.22
C THR A 44 -2.50 -20.79 10.69
N PRO A 45 -3.54 -20.71 11.53
CA PRO A 45 -4.91 -20.55 11.05
C PRO A 45 -5.06 -19.19 10.38
N THR A 46 -5.31 -19.19 9.07
CA THR A 46 -5.97 -18.07 8.39
C THR A 46 -7.33 -17.88 9.07
N PRO A 47 -7.74 -16.67 9.48
CA PRO A 47 -9.10 -16.44 9.93
C PRO A 47 -10.06 -16.86 8.82
N GLY A 48 -10.76 -17.97 9.03
CA GLY A 48 -11.84 -18.41 8.15
C GLY A 48 -13.00 -17.45 8.34
N TYR A 49 -13.09 -16.45 7.49
CA TYR A 49 -14.32 -15.70 7.33
C TYR A 49 -15.32 -16.61 6.62
N ASP A 50 -16.47 -16.79 7.26
CA ASP A 50 -17.66 -17.38 6.64
C ASP A 50 -18.06 -16.48 5.47
N LEU A 51 -17.60 -16.83 4.27
CA LEU A 51 -18.04 -16.20 3.02
C LEU A 51 -19.46 -16.71 2.74
N GLY A 52 -20.43 -16.19 3.49
CA GLY A 52 -21.82 -16.23 3.04
C GLY A 52 -21.86 -15.76 1.58
N GLY A 53 -22.60 -16.46 0.72
CA GLY A 53 -22.62 -16.18 -0.72
C GLY A 53 -22.81 -14.69 -0.99
N PHE A 54 -22.13 -14.19 -2.03
CA PHE A 54 -22.19 -12.78 -2.40
C PHE A 54 -23.65 -12.36 -2.65
N ASP A 55 -24.12 -11.33 -1.93
CA ASP A 55 -25.46 -10.78 -2.04
C ASP A 55 -25.39 -9.34 -2.59
N PRO A 56 -25.72 -9.13 -3.88
CA PRO A 56 -25.66 -7.80 -4.48
C PRO A 56 -26.70 -6.83 -3.94
N ASP A 57 -27.79 -7.31 -3.33
CA ASP A 57 -28.85 -6.47 -2.80
C ASP A 57 -28.50 -5.90 -1.40
N ALA A 58 -27.35 -6.31 -0.84
CA ALA A 58 -26.85 -5.84 0.45
C ALA A 58 -26.32 -4.39 0.46
N TYR A 59 -26.20 -3.75 -0.72
CA TYR A 59 -25.52 -2.47 -0.89
C TYR A 59 -26.46 -1.25 -1.00
N ASP A 60 -27.76 -1.43 -0.79
CA ASP A 60 -28.79 -0.36 -0.70
C ASP A 60 -28.76 0.64 -1.88
N ILE A 61 -28.53 0.13 -3.10
CA ILE A 61 -28.64 0.90 -4.34
C ILE A 61 -29.93 0.49 -5.06
N GLU A 62 -30.80 1.45 -5.34
CA GLU A 62 -32.01 1.22 -6.13
C GLU A 62 -31.71 1.33 -7.62
N PHE A 63 -31.94 0.25 -8.38
CA PHE A 63 -31.80 0.25 -9.84
C PHE A 63 -33.16 0.34 -10.53
N ASP A 64 -33.22 1.04 -11.66
CA ASP A 64 -34.41 1.12 -12.51
C ASP A 64 -34.63 -0.20 -13.27
N ARG A 65 -33.53 -0.89 -13.61
CA ARG A 65 -33.54 -2.22 -14.24
C ARG A 65 -32.30 -3.04 -13.91
N THR A 66 -32.47 -4.35 -13.92
CA THR A 66 -31.40 -5.35 -13.90
C THR A 66 -31.39 -6.08 -15.24
N LEU A 67 -30.22 -6.20 -15.85
CA LEU A 67 -29.99 -6.89 -17.12
C LEU A 67 -29.05 -8.07 -16.88
N HIS A 68 -29.39 -9.24 -17.41
CA HIS A 68 -28.51 -10.40 -17.42
C HIS A 68 -27.56 -10.32 -18.61
N ALA A 69 -26.25 -10.29 -18.35
CA ALA A 69 -25.22 -10.09 -19.38
C ALA A 69 -25.38 -11.04 -20.58
N VAL A 70 -25.70 -12.31 -20.34
CA VAL A 70 -25.84 -13.31 -21.39
C VAL A 70 -27.26 -13.32 -21.98
N GLU A 71 -28.29 -13.42 -21.14
CA GLU A 71 -29.67 -13.63 -21.61
C GLU A 71 -30.30 -12.38 -22.25
N ASP A 72 -30.01 -11.19 -21.71
CA ASP A 72 -30.60 -9.94 -22.17
C ASP A 72 -29.70 -9.19 -23.15
N LEU A 73 -28.38 -9.21 -22.93
CA LEU A 73 -27.40 -8.44 -23.71
C LEU A 73 -26.63 -9.29 -24.73
N GLY A 74 -26.74 -10.61 -24.68
CA GLY A 74 -26.06 -11.51 -25.62
C GLY A 74 -24.54 -11.54 -25.47
N MET A 75 -23.99 -11.11 -24.34
CA MET A 75 -22.55 -11.15 -24.07
C MET A 75 -22.06 -12.59 -24.02
N ASP A 76 -20.93 -12.87 -24.68
CA ASP A 76 -20.35 -14.21 -24.74
C ASP A 76 -19.57 -14.55 -23.46
N PRO A 77 -20.01 -15.54 -22.65
CA PRO A 77 -19.33 -15.94 -21.43
C PRO A 77 -18.16 -16.92 -21.67
N SER A 78 -17.86 -17.27 -22.92
CA SER A 78 -16.69 -18.08 -23.28
C SER A 78 -15.45 -17.24 -23.60
N GLY A 79 -15.65 -15.94 -23.86
CA GLY A 79 -14.60 -14.98 -24.18
C GLY A 79 -14.11 -15.08 -25.63
N GLU A 80 -14.78 -15.84 -26.50
CA GLU A 80 -14.44 -15.92 -27.93
C GLU A 80 -14.83 -14.63 -28.67
N GLU A 81 -15.94 -14.00 -28.28
CA GLU A 81 -16.42 -12.73 -28.83
C GLU A 81 -16.28 -11.57 -27.80
N PRO A 82 -15.79 -10.40 -28.21
CA PRO A 82 -15.71 -9.23 -27.33
C PRO A 82 -17.10 -8.69 -26.93
N ILE A 83 -17.21 -8.18 -25.70
CA ILE A 83 -18.47 -7.67 -25.13
C ILE A 83 -18.60 -6.14 -25.19
N ASP A 84 -17.64 -5.45 -25.81
CA ASP A 84 -17.44 -4.00 -25.70
C ASP A 84 -18.70 -3.20 -26.10
N ASP A 85 -19.28 -3.50 -27.27
CA ASP A 85 -20.46 -2.80 -27.78
C ASP A 85 -21.67 -2.96 -26.84
N ALA A 86 -21.96 -4.19 -26.43
CA ALA A 86 -23.08 -4.49 -25.53
C ALA A 86 -22.91 -3.86 -24.14
N LEU A 87 -21.68 -3.84 -23.62
CA LEU A 87 -21.37 -3.24 -22.33
C LEU A 87 -21.50 -1.72 -22.40
N ASN A 88 -21.00 -1.10 -23.46
CA ASN A 88 -21.04 0.34 -23.66
C ASN A 88 -22.48 0.84 -23.86
N ASP A 89 -23.29 0.13 -24.65
CA ASP A 89 -24.71 0.44 -24.87
C ASP A 89 -25.54 0.31 -23.59
N ALA A 90 -25.17 -0.59 -22.68
CA ALA A 90 -25.86 -0.81 -21.40
C ALA A 90 -25.35 0.11 -20.27
N PHE A 91 -24.30 0.91 -20.48
CA PHE A 91 -23.68 1.79 -19.50
C PHE A 91 -24.52 3.06 -19.25
N GLU A 92 -25.72 2.87 -18.66
CA GLU A 92 -26.71 3.92 -18.47
C GLU A 92 -27.15 4.06 -17.00
N THR A 93 -27.60 5.27 -16.63
CA THR A 93 -28.16 5.54 -15.29
C THR A 93 -29.29 4.56 -14.96
N GLY A 94 -29.31 4.06 -13.73
CA GLY A 94 -30.35 3.16 -13.24
C GLY A 94 -30.22 1.71 -13.71
N THR A 95 -29.06 1.30 -14.24
CA THR A 95 -28.86 -0.05 -14.79
C THR A 95 -27.87 -0.86 -13.95
N ARG A 96 -28.27 -2.06 -13.54
CA ARG A 96 -27.36 -3.11 -13.05
C ARG A 96 -27.21 -4.19 -14.10
N ILE A 97 -25.98 -4.64 -14.34
CA ILE A 97 -25.67 -5.76 -15.23
C ILE A 97 -25.13 -6.92 -14.38
N ASP A 98 -25.84 -8.05 -14.42
CA ASP A 98 -25.51 -9.28 -13.69
C ASP A 98 -24.77 -10.25 -14.64
N PHE A 99 -23.50 -10.53 -14.33
CA PHE A 99 -22.63 -11.44 -15.07
C PHE A 99 -22.63 -12.83 -14.42
N PRO A 100 -23.19 -13.87 -15.09
CA PRO A 100 -23.03 -15.24 -14.62
C PRO A 100 -21.55 -15.69 -14.72
N PRO A 101 -21.18 -16.82 -14.07
CA PRO A 101 -19.85 -17.40 -14.24
C PRO A 101 -19.46 -17.54 -15.72
N GLY A 102 -18.25 -17.10 -16.05
CA GLY A 102 -17.75 -17.02 -17.41
C GLY A 102 -16.48 -16.20 -17.54
N ASP A 103 -15.87 -16.32 -18.71
CA ASP A 103 -14.72 -15.54 -19.16
C ASP A 103 -15.23 -14.55 -20.21
N TYR A 104 -15.01 -13.25 -20.00
CA TYR A 104 -15.55 -12.19 -20.85
C TYR A 104 -14.42 -11.37 -21.45
N THR A 105 -14.40 -11.23 -22.78
CA THR A 105 -13.35 -10.48 -23.48
C THR A 105 -13.74 -9.02 -23.63
N VAL A 106 -12.86 -8.13 -23.15
CA VAL A 106 -12.96 -6.67 -23.33
C VAL A 106 -11.80 -6.22 -24.20
N ALA A 107 -12.08 -5.95 -25.47
CA ALA A 107 -11.05 -5.65 -26.47
C ALA A 107 -10.75 -4.14 -26.58
N GLU A 108 -11.66 -3.29 -26.14
CA GLU A 108 -11.60 -1.84 -26.29
C GLU A 108 -11.79 -1.11 -24.96
N GLN A 109 -11.23 0.10 -24.87
CA GLN A 109 -11.42 0.96 -23.70
C GLN A 109 -12.75 1.72 -23.82
N PRO A 110 -13.44 2.02 -22.70
CA PRO A 110 -14.60 2.88 -22.73
C PRO A 110 -14.21 4.32 -23.17
N PRO A 111 -15.17 5.09 -23.72
CA PRO A 111 -14.96 6.50 -24.03
C PRO A 111 -14.44 7.32 -22.84
N VAL A 112 -13.36 8.08 -23.06
CA VAL A 112 -12.77 8.98 -22.05
C VAL A 112 -13.16 10.45 -22.22
N ASP A 113 -13.72 10.81 -23.38
CA ASP A 113 -14.18 12.16 -23.73
C ASP A 113 -15.38 12.12 -24.70
N PRO A 114 -16.60 12.51 -24.25
CA PRO A 114 -16.93 12.81 -22.85
C PRO A 114 -16.82 11.54 -21.98
N PRO A 115 -16.43 11.67 -20.70
CA PRO A 115 -16.38 10.53 -19.80
C PRO A 115 -17.78 10.03 -19.44
N HIS A 116 -17.89 8.76 -19.06
CA HIS A 116 -19.11 8.23 -18.48
C HIS A 116 -19.34 8.75 -17.06
N ASN A 117 -20.60 9.04 -16.74
CA ASN A 117 -21.02 9.54 -15.43
C ASN A 117 -22.46 9.14 -15.03
N PRO A 118 -22.97 7.93 -15.35
CA PRO A 118 -24.29 7.50 -14.88
C PRO A 118 -24.34 7.46 -13.36
N SER A 119 -25.56 7.58 -12.81
CA SER A 119 -25.84 7.27 -11.40
C SER A 119 -26.62 5.96 -11.30
N ARG A 120 -26.60 5.29 -10.13
CA ARG A 120 -27.31 4.02 -9.92
C ARG A 120 -26.92 3.00 -10.97
N PHE A 121 -25.62 2.76 -11.11
CA PHE A 121 -25.04 1.85 -12.12
C PHE A 121 -24.27 0.71 -11.46
N GLY A 122 -24.37 -0.50 -12.00
CA GLY A 122 -23.74 -1.68 -11.43
C GLY A 122 -23.16 -2.66 -12.45
N LEU A 123 -21.94 -3.14 -12.19
CA LEU A 123 -21.36 -4.35 -12.82
C LEU A 123 -21.13 -5.39 -11.73
N VAL A 124 -21.85 -6.51 -11.81
CA VAL A 124 -21.95 -7.46 -10.70
C VAL A 124 -21.77 -8.89 -11.21
N GLY A 125 -20.74 -9.58 -10.71
CA GLY A 125 -20.65 -11.03 -10.87
C GLY A 125 -21.58 -11.77 -9.91
N ILE A 126 -22.36 -12.72 -10.41
CA ILE A 126 -23.31 -13.52 -9.60
C ILE A 126 -22.79 -14.93 -9.29
N GLY A 127 -21.49 -15.17 -9.50
CA GLY A 127 -20.81 -16.40 -9.08
C GLY A 127 -20.61 -16.49 -7.57
N GLU A 128 -20.22 -17.67 -7.09
CA GLU A 128 -19.92 -17.90 -5.66
C GLU A 128 -18.62 -17.22 -5.24
N SER A 129 -17.73 -16.97 -6.19
CA SER A 129 -16.45 -16.29 -6.03
C SER A 129 -16.22 -15.25 -7.11
N HIS A 130 -15.46 -14.20 -6.79
CA HIS A 130 -15.00 -13.20 -7.77
C HIS A 130 -14.11 -13.80 -8.87
N ARG A 131 -13.64 -15.05 -8.73
CA ARG A 131 -12.91 -15.77 -9.78
C ARG A 131 -13.81 -16.53 -10.75
N ASP A 132 -15.11 -16.64 -10.46
CA ASP A 132 -16.06 -17.29 -11.35
C ASP A 132 -16.41 -16.40 -12.55
N VAL A 133 -16.27 -15.08 -12.40
CA VAL A 133 -16.46 -14.08 -13.46
C VAL A 133 -15.12 -13.40 -13.70
N GLN A 134 -14.53 -13.59 -14.87
CA GLN A 134 -13.24 -13.01 -15.22
C GLN A 134 -13.34 -12.18 -16.49
N PHE A 135 -12.77 -10.98 -16.46
CA PHE A 135 -12.59 -10.16 -17.65
C PHE A 135 -11.16 -10.29 -18.16
N HIS A 136 -11.01 -10.52 -19.46
CA HIS A 136 -9.71 -10.65 -20.14
C HIS A 136 -9.55 -9.56 -21.20
N PHE A 137 -8.32 -9.09 -21.39
CA PHE A 137 -8.04 -7.84 -22.12
C PHE A 137 -6.96 -8.06 -23.20
N PRO A 138 -7.29 -8.68 -24.35
CA PRO A 138 -6.31 -9.14 -25.33
C PRO A 138 -5.47 -8.02 -25.95
N ASN A 139 -5.98 -6.78 -25.95
CA ASN A 139 -5.30 -5.62 -26.53
C ASN A 139 -4.61 -4.73 -25.49
N ALA A 140 -4.69 -5.05 -24.19
CA ALA A 140 -4.16 -4.19 -23.14
C ALA A 140 -2.63 -4.05 -23.17
N ALA A 141 -1.90 -5.09 -23.57
CA ALA A 141 -0.44 -5.06 -23.70
C ALA A 141 0.07 -4.05 -24.76
N ASP A 142 -0.76 -3.69 -25.73
CA ASP A 142 -0.39 -2.82 -26.86
C ASP A 142 -0.73 -1.34 -26.62
N GLN A 143 -1.15 -0.99 -25.40
CA GLN A 143 -1.55 0.36 -25.02
C GLN A 143 -0.71 0.86 -23.83
N GLU A 144 -0.47 2.18 -23.79
CA GLU A 144 0.08 2.85 -22.60
C GLU A 144 -1.04 3.02 -21.55
N GLY A 145 -1.37 1.93 -20.86
CA GLY A 145 -2.49 1.84 -19.93
C GLY A 145 -3.83 1.54 -20.60
N PHE A 146 -4.58 0.60 -20.01
CA PHE A 146 -5.91 0.22 -20.47
C PHE A 146 -6.96 0.48 -19.37
N TRP A 147 -7.98 1.30 -19.65
CA TRP A 147 -9.13 1.46 -18.77
C TRP A 147 -10.17 0.39 -19.04
N PHE A 148 -10.57 -0.36 -18.01
CA PHE A 148 -11.76 -1.21 -18.08
C PHE A 148 -13.03 -0.42 -17.77
N VAL A 149 -12.99 0.36 -16.68
CA VAL A 149 -14.08 1.26 -16.28
C VAL A 149 -13.53 2.68 -16.18
N TYR A 150 -14.26 3.65 -16.73
CA TYR A 150 -13.90 5.07 -16.71
C TYR A 150 -15.08 5.94 -16.26
N GLN A 151 -15.45 5.82 -14.98
CA GLN A 151 -16.56 6.51 -14.33
C GLN A 151 -16.10 7.82 -13.66
N LYS A 152 -16.48 8.98 -14.18
CA LYS A 152 -16.19 10.30 -13.59
C LYS A 152 -17.46 11.02 -13.14
N GLY A 153 -17.72 11.02 -11.84
CA GLY A 153 -18.93 11.55 -11.24
C GLY A 153 -20.03 10.49 -11.15
N GLY A 154 -21.28 10.90 -11.11
CA GLY A 154 -22.40 10.03 -10.77
C GLY A 154 -22.42 9.66 -9.29
N GLU A 155 -23.47 9.00 -8.84
CA GLU A 155 -23.67 8.56 -7.45
C GLU A 155 -24.25 7.15 -7.46
N ASP A 156 -24.04 6.39 -6.38
CA ASP A 156 -24.56 5.02 -6.22
C ASP A 156 -24.06 4.07 -7.31
N ILE A 157 -22.74 3.83 -7.33
CA ILE A 157 -22.10 2.98 -8.34
C ILE A 157 -21.53 1.74 -7.67
N ILE A 158 -21.74 0.56 -8.24
CA ILE A 158 -21.18 -0.69 -7.71
C ILE A 158 -20.42 -1.50 -8.75
N LEU A 159 -19.19 -1.87 -8.43
CA LEU A 159 -18.39 -2.87 -9.14
C LEU A 159 -18.15 -4.02 -8.17
N ALA A 160 -18.68 -5.20 -8.45
CA ALA A 160 -18.68 -6.28 -7.47
C ALA A 160 -18.42 -7.68 -8.01
N ASN A 161 -17.65 -8.45 -7.25
CA ASN A 161 -17.53 -9.91 -7.36
C ASN A 161 -17.05 -10.41 -8.74
N PHE A 162 -15.96 -9.85 -9.25
CA PHE A 162 -15.31 -10.31 -10.49
C PHE A 162 -13.80 -10.09 -10.45
N SER A 163 -13.08 -10.76 -11.35
CA SER A 163 -11.64 -10.63 -11.49
C SER A 163 -11.26 -9.91 -12.77
N ILE A 164 -10.20 -9.11 -12.68
CA ILE A 164 -9.50 -8.49 -13.79
C ILE A 164 -8.30 -9.38 -14.10
N GLN A 165 -8.33 -10.12 -15.21
CA GLN A 165 -7.24 -10.99 -15.60
C GLN A 165 -6.19 -10.21 -16.38
N LEU A 166 -5.04 -9.99 -15.74
CA LEU A 166 -3.82 -9.63 -16.46
C LEU A 166 -3.12 -10.91 -16.92
N THR A 167 -2.33 -10.81 -17.98
CA THR A 167 -1.43 -11.89 -18.37
C THR A 167 -0.23 -11.96 -17.42
N GLN A 168 0.47 -13.10 -17.39
CA GLN A 168 1.75 -13.21 -16.68
C GLN A 168 2.88 -12.65 -17.57
N ASP A 169 2.86 -11.34 -17.82
CA ASP A 169 3.91 -10.61 -18.54
C ASP A 169 4.10 -9.20 -17.98
N ASP A 170 5.10 -8.48 -18.49
CA ASP A 170 5.50 -7.16 -18.05
C ASP A 170 4.86 -6.00 -18.85
N ARG A 171 3.78 -6.26 -19.61
CA ARG A 171 3.12 -5.26 -20.48
C ARG A 171 1.63 -5.08 -20.19
N THR A 172 0.90 -6.13 -19.84
CA THR A 172 -0.55 -6.04 -19.68
C THR A 172 -0.95 -5.37 -18.37
N SER A 173 -1.40 -4.11 -18.45
CA SER A 173 -1.95 -3.37 -17.31
C SER A 173 -3.39 -2.96 -17.57
N VAL A 174 -4.28 -3.23 -16.61
CA VAL A 174 -5.68 -2.81 -16.66
C VAL A 174 -6.06 -2.03 -15.41
N SER A 175 -6.66 -0.88 -15.63
CA SER A 175 -7.02 0.09 -14.62
C SER A 175 -8.54 0.31 -14.55
N ILE A 176 -9.03 0.60 -13.35
CA ILE A 176 -10.40 1.05 -13.08
C ILE A 176 -10.34 2.47 -12.53
N LEU A 177 -11.11 3.37 -13.14
CA LEU A 177 -11.43 4.68 -12.59
C LEU A 177 -12.89 4.67 -12.17
N LEU A 178 -13.11 4.77 -10.86
CA LEU A 178 -14.41 4.83 -10.18
C LEU A 178 -14.45 6.09 -9.30
N ASP A 179 -14.41 7.25 -9.94
CA ASP A 179 -14.45 8.56 -9.28
C ASP A 179 -15.91 9.00 -9.09
N ALA A 180 -16.70 8.20 -8.38
CA ALA A 180 -18.08 8.55 -8.03
C ALA A 180 -18.12 9.74 -7.05
N ASN A 181 -19.16 10.57 -7.16
CA ASN A 181 -19.35 11.73 -6.30
C ASN A 181 -19.75 11.33 -4.87
N ASP A 182 -20.50 10.24 -4.74
CA ASP A 182 -20.86 9.60 -3.49
C ASP A 182 -21.26 8.14 -3.75
N ASN A 183 -21.14 7.30 -2.71
CA ASN A 183 -21.54 5.90 -2.70
C ASN A 183 -20.99 5.07 -3.89
N GLY A 184 -19.73 5.30 -4.26
CA GLY A 184 -18.99 4.45 -5.19
C GLY A 184 -18.38 3.25 -4.47
N ILE A 185 -18.80 2.04 -4.85
CA ILE A 185 -18.45 0.78 -4.18
C ILE A 185 -17.67 -0.11 -5.15
N ALA A 186 -16.45 -0.47 -4.78
CA ALA A 186 -15.71 -1.58 -5.37
C ALA A 186 -15.59 -2.67 -4.31
N VAL A 187 -16.06 -3.88 -4.59
CA VAL A 187 -16.09 -4.95 -3.58
C VAL A 187 -15.84 -6.33 -4.17
N ASP A 188 -15.03 -7.16 -3.50
CA ASP A 188 -14.68 -8.50 -3.97
C ASP A 188 -14.11 -8.47 -5.39
N LEU A 189 -13.12 -7.60 -5.63
CA LEU A 189 -12.41 -7.55 -6.90
C LEU A 189 -10.99 -8.09 -6.74
N GLU A 190 -10.52 -8.83 -7.73
CA GLU A 190 -9.14 -9.33 -7.77
C GLU A 190 -8.45 -8.97 -9.09
N TRP A 191 -7.26 -8.38 -9.00
CA TRP A 191 -6.33 -8.31 -10.13
C TRP A 191 -5.47 -9.56 -10.13
N LEU A 192 -5.74 -10.43 -11.11
CA LEU A 192 -4.98 -11.64 -11.37
C LEU A 192 -3.82 -11.36 -12.33
N GLY A 193 -2.81 -12.23 -12.33
CA GLY A 193 -1.63 -12.09 -13.18
C GLY A 193 -0.53 -11.19 -12.60
N PHE A 194 0.47 -10.88 -13.43
CA PHE A 194 1.62 -10.07 -13.03
C PHE A 194 1.28 -8.58 -13.15
N ILE A 195 1.63 -7.77 -12.14
CA ILE A 195 1.47 -6.31 -12.25
C ILE A 195 2.70 -5.70 -12.95
N PRO A 196 2.56 -5.13 -14.16
CA PRO A 196 3.67 -4.62 -14.95
C PRO A 196 4.25 -3.30 -14.39
N PRO A 197 5.34 -2.76 -14.97
CA PRO A 197 5.89 -1.47 -14.59
C PRO A 197 4.89 -0.32 -14.76
N GLN A 198 5.12 0.77 -14.03
CA GLN A 198 4.26 1.97 -14.00
C GLN A 198 4.00 2.57 -15.38
N ILE A 199 4.96 2.46 -16.30
CA ILE A 199 4.88 3.00 -17.67
C ILE A 199 3.80 2.32 -18.50
N GLU A 200 3.44 1.09 -18.16
CA GLU A 200 2.39 0.33 -18.82
C GLU A 200 1.00 0.61 -18.21
N SER A 201 0.95 1.28 -17.05
CA SER A 201 -0.31 1.54 -16.33
C SER A 201 -0.89 2.93 -16.60
N ALA A 202 -2.21 3.08 -16.44
CA ALA A 202 -2.90 4.37 -16.56
C ALA A 202 -2.72 5.29 -15.32
N GLY A 203 -1.57 5.17 -14.64
CA GLY A 203 -1.18 5.93 -13.45
C GLY A 203 -1.50 5.24 -12.11
N SER A 204 -2.54 4.40 -12.07
CA SER A 204 -2.88 3.53 -10.94
C SER A 204 -3.81 2.40 -11.37
N LEU A 205 -3.85 1.27 -10.66
CA LEU A 205 -4.75 0.15 -11.00
C LEU A 205 -6.20 0.42 -10.59
N LEU A 206 -6.45 0.93 -9.38
CA LEU A 206 -7.77 1.31 -8.92
C LEU A 206 -7.75 2.76 -8.43
N ARG A 207 -8.60 3.58 -9.03
CA ARG A 207 -8.77 4.98 -8.63
C ARG A 207 -10.19 5.20 -8.15
N MET A 208 -10.32 5.74 -6.93
CA MET A 208 -11.61 6.01 -6.29
C MET A 208 -11.60 7.37 -5.57
N ASN A 209 -11.56 8.46 -6.31
CA ASN A 209 -11.67 9.81 -5.75
C ASN A 209 -13.13 10.18 -5.53
N VAL A 210 -13.41 10.79 -4.39
CA VAL A 210 -14.52 11.75 -4.27
C VAL A 210 -14.05 13.09 -4.84
N ASP A 211 -14.24 13.29 -6.14
CA ASP A 211 -13.59 14.34 -6.94
C ASP A 211 -14.45 15.59 -7.15
N SER A 212 -14.05 16.69 -6.51
CA SER A 212 -14.69 18.00 -6.65
C SER A 212 -14.70 18.54 -8.08
N ALA A 213 -13.77 18.12 -8.95
CA ALA A 213 -13.78 18.49 -10.37
C ALA A 213 -14.94 17.85 -11.15
N ASN A 214 -15.53 16.75 -10.63
CA ASN A 214 -16.67 16.04 -11.21
C ASN A 214 -17.99 16.33 -10.47
N GLY A 215 -17.99 17.32 -9.56
CA GLY A 215 -19.18 17.75 -8.82
C GLY A 215 -19.33 17.15 -7.42
N ALA A 216 -18.38 16.35 -6.95
CA ALA A 216 -18.41 15.79 -5.61
C ALA A 216 -18.26 16.87 -4.51
N THR A 217 -18.72 16.54 -3.31
CA THR A 217 -18.58 17.39 -2.13
C THR A 217 -17.83 16.66 -1.01
N THR A 218 -17.52 17.34 0.09
CA THR A 218 -16.90 16.71 1.27
C THR A 218 -17.77 15.60 1.86
N GLU A 219 -19.09 15.63 1.65
CA GLU A 219 -19.97 14.61 2.20
C GLU A 219 -19.85 13.25 1.50
N GLY A 220 -19.32 13.22 0.27
CA GLY A 220 -19.18 12.00 -0.51
C GLY A 220 -18.26 10.96 0.14
N VAL A 221 -18.66 9.70 0.07
CA VAL A 221 -17.93 8.55 0.60
C VAL A 221 -17.90 7.43 -0.42
N ASN A 222 -16.70 7.02 -0.82
CA ASN A 222 -16.48 5.83 -1.65
C ASN A 222 -15.86 4.71 -0.82
N ILE A 223 -16.07 3.45 -1.23
CA ILE A 223 -15.67 2.25 -0.49
C ILE A 223 -14.96 1.27 -1.42
N ALA A 224 -13.75 0.87 -1.07
CA ALA A 224 -13.05 -0.29 -1.62
C ALA A 224 -12.98 -1.38 -0.54
N ARG A 225 -13.67 -2.50 -0.74
CA ARG A 225 -13.79 -3.57 0.25
C ARG A 225 -13.33 -4.91 -0.31
N ARG A 226 -12.53 -5.69 0.44
CA ARG A 226 -12.06 -7.03 0.01
C ARG A 226 -11.45 -7.03 -1.40
N ILE A 227 -10.62 -6.02 -1.67
CA ILE A 227 -9.90 -5.90 -2.94
C ILE A 227 -8.56 -6.60 -2.82
N THR A 228 -8.23 -7.44 -3.80
CA THR A 228 -6.97 -8.19 -3.85
C THR A 228 -6.13 -7.78 -5.05
N ILE A 229 -4.87 -7.39 -4.83
CA ILE A 229 -3.95 -6.98 -5.90
C ILE A 229 -2.53 -7.49 -5.61
N GLY A 230 -1.88 -8.08 -6.62
CA GLY A 230 -0.44 -8.34 -6.63
C GLY A 230 0.02 -9.72 -6.12
N LYS A 231 -0.90 -10.64 -5.83
CA LYS A 231 -0.59 -11.98 -5.31
C LYS A 231 0.27 -12.86 -6.23
N GLN A 232 0.26 -12.60 -7.54
CA GLN A 232 0.99 -13.40 -8.54
C GLN A 232 2.32 -12.76 -8.98
N GLY A 233 2.68 -11.61 -8.39
CA GLY A 233 3.91 -10.89 -8.70
C GLY A 233 3.67 -9.49 -9.22
N SER A 234 4.75 -8.71 -9.24
CA SER A 234 4.74 -7.32 -9.67
C SER A 234 6.14 -6.84 -9.97
N TYR A 235 6.24 -5.89 -10.89
CA TYR A 235 7.43 -5.10 -11.12
C TYR A 235 7.70 -4.14 -9.95
N LEU A 236 8.89 -4.27 -9.35
CA LEU A 236 9.39 -3.51 -8.21
C LEU A 236 10.42 -2.46 -8.64
N GLY A 237 10.95 -1.67 -7.70
CA GLY A 237 12.11 -0.82 -7.95
C GLY A 237 12.04 0.58 -7.33
N GLY A 238 11.08 0.83 -6.45
CA GLY A 238 11.17 1.94 -5.53
C GLY A 238 10.86 3.36 -6.04
N HIS A 239 11.28 4.36 -5.28
CA HIS A 239 10.94 5.78 -5.51
C HIS A 239 11.96 6.50 -6.41
N GLU A 240 11.47 7.46 -7.20
CA GLU A 240 12.27 8.29 -8.12
C GLU A 240 13.49 8.95 -7.47
N SER A 241 13.37 9.40 -6.22
CA SER A 241 14.51 9.99 -5.48
C SER A 241 15.69 9.04 -5.31
N SER A 242 15.46 7.74 -5.40
CA SER A 242 16.47 6.69 -5.23
C SER A 242 16.90 6.09 -6.56
N THR A 243 15.99 5.97 -7.53
CA THR A 243 16.24 5.24 -8.79
C THR A 243 16.26 6.12 -10.03
N ASN A 244 15.96 7.41 -9.92
CA ASN A 244 15.74 8.36 -11.03
C ASN A 244 14.61 7.96 -11.99
N THR A 245 13.74 7.02 -11.58
CA THR A 245 12.56 6.58 -12.32
C THR A 245 11.45 6.17 -11.35
N THR A 246 10.24 5.94 -11.83
CA THR A 246 9.14 5.40 -11.02
C THR A 246 8.76 4.03 -11.60
N PRO A 247 9.50 2.96 -11.25
CA PRO A 247 9.42 1.68 -11.95
C PRO A 247 8.14 0.91 -11.63
N GLY A 248 7.75 0.80 -10.36
CA GLY A 248 6.60 -0.02 -9.97
C GLY A 248 5.26 0.69 -10.11
N THR A 249 4.21 -0.08 -10.38
CA THR A 249 2.85 0.44 -10.52
C THR A 249 2.23 0.79 -9.16
N THR A 250 1.62 1.98 -9.08
CA THR A 250 0.81 2.39 -7.91
C THR A 250 -0.53 1.66 -7.93
N PHE A 251 -0.94 1.02 -6.84
CA PHE A 251 -2.25 0.35 -6.84
C PHE A 251 -3.38 1.36 -6.76
N MET A 252 -3.35 2.26 -5.77
CA MET A 252 -4.36 3.30 -5.59
C MET A 252 -3.76 4.69 -5.39
N ARG A 253 -4.31 5.69 -6.09
CA ARG A 253 -3.84 7.08 -6.02
C ARG A 253 -4.98 8.09 -6.11
N HIS A 254 -4.99 9.03 -5.17
CA HIS A 254 -5.87 10.19 -5.24
C HIS A 254 -5.28 11.37 -6.01
N GLN A 255 -6.18 12.10 -6.66
CA GLN A 255 -5.91 13.35 -7.33
C GLN A 255 -5.92 14.54 -6.34
N PRO A 256 -5.42 15.72 -6.74
CA PRO A 256 -5.46 16.90 -5.90
C PRO A 256 -6.86 17.40 -5.55
N THR A 257 -7.87 17.03 -6.34
CA THR A 257 -9.26 17.47 -6.21
C THR A 257 -10.13 16.51 -5.40
N HIS A 258 -9.54 15.49 -4.77
CA HIS A 258 -10.22 14.62 -3.82
C HIS A 258 -10.61 15.39 -2.53
N VAL A 259 -11.90 15.42 -2.20
CA VAL A 259 -12.42 16.25 -1.09
C VAL A 259 -13.21 15.48 -0.04
N GLY A 260 -13.76 14.31 -0.38
CA GLY A 260 -14.54 13.49 0.54
C GLY A 260 -13.72 12.38 1.21
N GLU A 261 -14.34 11.22 1.40
CA GLU A 261 -13.73 10.06 2.06
C GLU A 261 -13.60 8.86 1.11
N LEU A 262 -12.44 8.19 1.14
CA LEU A 262 -12.32 6.79 0.68
C LEU A 262 -12.17 5.86 1.88
N ARG A 263 -12.97 4.80 1.93
CA ARG A 263 -12.83 3.70 2.89
C ARG A 263 -12.17 2.50 2.24
N LEU A 264 -11.06 2.04 2.82
CA LEU A 264 -10.42 0.77 2.50
C LEU A 264 -10.78 -0.23 3.60
N GLU A 265 -11.51 -1.29 3.24
CA GLU A 265 -12.04 -2.26 4.21
C GLU A 265 -11.58 -3.67 3.83
N ASP A 266 -10.75 -4.28 4.67
CA ASP A 266 -10.28 -5.66 4.49
C ASP A 266 -9.59 -5.94 3.12
N VAL A 267 -8.77 -5.00 2.65
CA VAL A 267 -8.01 -5.18 1.40
C VAL A 267 -6.80 -6.12 1.58
N HIS A 268 -6.40 -6.83 0.53
CA HIS A 268 -5.13 -7.55 0.44
C HIS A 268 -4.28 -6.95 -0.68
N PHE A 269 -3.30 -6.14 -0.32
CA PHE A 269 -2.34 -5.59 -1.29
C PHE A 269 -0.97 -6.19 -1.04
N GLU A 270 -0.42 -6.82 -2.06
CA GLU A 270 0.85 -7.52 -1.96
C GLU A 270 1.79 -7.11 -3.08
N GLN A 271 3.08 -7.05 -2.76
CA GLN A 271 4.18 -6.83 -3.70
C GLN A 271 4.00 -5.57 -4.58
N CYS A 272 3.38 -4.51 -4.07
CA CYS A 272 3.28 -3.27 -4.82
C CYS A 272 4.67 -2.64 -5.01
N GLY A 273 5.16 -2.53 -6.24
CA GLY A 273 6.46 -1.91 -6.54
C GLY A 273 6.56 -0.41 -6.30
N HIS A 274 5.45 0.24 -5.96
CA HIS A 274 5.40 1.65 -5.62
C HIS A 274 4.56 1.88 -4.36
N ASN A 275 3.57 2.78 -4.40
CA ASN A 275 2.68 3.00 -3.25
C ASN A 275 1.42 2.16 -3.43
N ALA A 276 1.05 1.34 -2.45
CA ALA A 276 -0.20 0.59 -2.53
C ALA A 276 -1.41 1.54 -2.37
N MET A 277 -1.38 2.46 -1.40
CA MET A 277 -2.32 3.59 -1.34
C MET A 277 -1.61 4.93 -1.16
N ARG A 278 -1.91 5.90 -2.03
CA ARG A 278 -1.33 7.26 -1.97
C ARG A 278 -2.37 8.37 -2.03
N SER A 279 -2.37 9.25 -1.02
CA SER A 279 -3.16 10.49 -0.99
C SER A 279 -2.37 11.64 -0.33
N THR A 280 -1.68 12.46 -1.12
CA THR A 280 -0.66 13.39 -0.58
C THR A 280 -0.87 14.87 -0.95
N ASN A 281 -1.82 15.23 -1.80
CA ASN A 281 -1.93 16.62 -2.30
C ASN A 281 -3.40 17.08 -2.38
N ASN A 282 -4.20 16.68 -1.41
CA ASN A 282 -5.64 16.94 -1.38
C ASN A 282 -6.13 17.02 0.07
N ASP A 283 -7.37 17.48 0.23
CA ASP A 283 -7.99 17.72 1.54
C ASP A 283 -8.92 16.58 1.97
N GLY A 284 -9.27 15.67 1.06
CA GLY A 284 -10.02 14.46 1.38
C GLY A 284 -9.27 13.51 2.34
N VAL A 285 -10.02 12.56 2.88
CA VAL A 285 -9.55 11.64 3.94
C VAL A 285 -9.60 10.19 3.50
N VAL A 286 -8.74 9.38 4.10
CA VAL A 286 -8.70 7.93 3.88
C VAL A 286 -8.92 7.22 5.21
N THR A 287 -9.89 6.32 5.24
CA THR A 287 -10.17 5.45 6.39
C THR A 287 -9.79 4.01 6.03
N VAL A 288 -8.80 3.44 6.71
CA VAL A 288 -8.41 2.03 6.57
C VAL A 288 -8.97 1.23 7.75
N LYS A 289 -9.67 0.15 7.46
CA LYS A 289 -10.27 -0.78 8.42
C LYS A 289 -9.81 -2.20 8.11
N GLY A 290 -8.91 -2.72 8.92
CA GLY A 290 -8.31 -4.03 8.67
C GLY A 290 -7.40 -4.02 7.44
N GLY A 291 -7.32 -5.18 6.79
CA GLY A 291 -6.53 -5.39 5.59
C GLY A 291 -5.09 -5.82 5.85
N HIS A 292 -4.49 -6.40 4.83
CA HIS A 292 -3.14 -6.95 4.81
C HIS A 292 -2.33 -6.32 3.69
N PHE A 293 -1.19 -5.73 4.06
CA PHE A 293 -0.23 -5.14 3.15
C PHE A 293 1.08 -5.91 3.27
N LEU A 294 1.48 -6.64 2.22
CA LEU A 294 2.66 -7.49 2.24
C LEU A 294 3.67 -7.02 1.18
N ASN A 295 4.91 -6.74 1.58
CA ASN A 295 6.01 -6.42 0.66
C ASN A 295 5.72 -5.24 -0.30
N CYS A 296 4.95 -4.23 0.14
CA CYS A 296 4.74 -3.01 -0.65
C CYS A 296 5.96 -2.08 -0.51
N ASP A 297 6.64 -1.81 -1.63
CA ASP A 297 8.00 -1.27 -1.66
C ASP A 297 8.09 0.20 -1.22
N VAL A 298 7.61 1.14 -2.04
CA VAL A 298 7.73 2.58 -1.72
C VAL A 298 6.89 2.92 -0.49
N SER A 299 5.65 2.42 -0.43
CA SER A 299 4.88 2.39 0.81
C SER A 299 3.67 1.47 0.72
N SER A 300 3.28 0.90 1.86
CA SER A 300 1.97 0.27 2.00
C SER A 300 0.88 1.35 2.04
N LEU A 301 1.06 2.36 2.91
CA LEU A 301 0.10 3.46 3.09
C LEU A 301 0.83 4.79 3.12
N ARG A 302 0.48 5.73 2.23
CA ARG A 302 1.09 7.05 2.14
C ARG A 302 0.09 8.19 2.05
N PHE A 303 -0.22 8.79 3.20
CA PHE A 303 -1.13 9.93 3.31
C PHE A 303 -1.03 10.61 4.68
N GLN A 304 -1.79 11.68 4.86
CA GLN A 304 -1.99 12.40 6.12
C GLN A 304 -3.49 12.40 6.47
N GLY A 305 -3.85 13.02 7.58
CA GLY A 305 -5.17 13.23 8.17
C GLY A 305 -6.16 14.05 7.35
N GLY A 306 -5.77 14.64 6.21
CA GLY A 306 -6.66 15.48 5.39
C GLY A 306 -6.95 16.86 6.00
N ASP A 307 -7.89 17.58 5.41
CA ASP A 307 -8.46 18.85 5.92
C ASP A 307 -10.00 18.83 5.81
N HIS A 308 -10.58 17.65 5.98
CA HIS A 308 -12.01 17.45 5.92
C HIS A 308 -12.71 18.12 7.13
N PRO A 309 -13.87 18.78 6.95
CA PRO A 309 -14.49 19.61 8.00
C PRO A 309 -14.88 18.83 9.26
N THR A 310 -15.19 17.55 9.14
CA THR A 310 -15.72 16.71 10.24
C THR A 310 -14.98 15.39 10.46
N LYS A 311 -13.94 15.10 9.67
CA LYS A 311 -13.26 13.80 9.66
C LYS A 311 -11.74 14.01 9.59
N THR A 312 -11.00 13.00 10.00
CA THR A 312 -9.57 12.90 9.72
C THR A 312 -9.27 11.49 9.22
N SER A 313 -8.21 11.32 8.42
CA SER A 313 -7.79 9.99 7.99
C SER A 313 -7.45 9.10 9.20
N VAL A 314 -7.79 7.83 9.09
CA VAL A 314 -7.57 6.83 10.14
C VAL A 314 -7.02 5.55 9.53
N ILE A 315 -6.06 4.93 10.21
CA ILE A 315 -5.62 3.55 9.95
C ILE A 315 -5.95 2.74 11.20
N ASP A 316 -6.84 1.76 11.09
CA ASP A 316 -7.36 0.99 12.22
C ASP A 316 -7.37 -0.51 11.90
N GLY A 317 -6.61 -1.30 12.65
CA GLY A 317 -6.62 -2.76 12.50
C GLY A 317 -5.79 -3.32 11.34
N ALA A 318 -5.00 -2.52 10.63
CA ALA A 318 -4.23 -2.98 9.48
C ALA A 318 -3.03 -3.85 9.90
N ARG A 319 -2.73 -4.87 9.09
CA ARG A 319 -1.51 -5.68 9.19
C ARG A 319 -0.55 -5.30 8.06
N ILE A 320 0.63 -4.82 8.42
CA ILE A 320 1.68 -4.43 7.47
C ILE A 320 2.88 -5.35 7.69
N GLU A 321 3.22 -6.15 6.68
CA GLU A 321 4.29 -7.13 6.73
C GLU A 321 5.33 -6.86 5.63
N HIS A 322 6.61 -6.89 6.02
CA HIS A 322 7.73 -6.98 5.10
C HIS A 322 8.52 -8.26 5.42
N ASP A 323 8.48 -9.19 4.48
CA ASP A 323 9.08 -10.51 4.54
C ASP A 323 9.45 -10.93 3.11
N HIS A 324 10.67 -10.57 2.69
CA HIS A 324 11.15 -10.82 1.33
C HIS A 324 11.29 -12.30 1.00
N SER A 325 11.28 -13.19 1.99
CA SER A 325 11.17 -14.64 1.77
C SER A 325 9.82 -15.06 1.17
N LYS A 326 8.83 -14.17 1.20
CA LYS A 326 7.49 -14.34 0.60
C LYS A 326 7.32 -13.59 -0.72
N LEU A 327 8.39 -13.08 -1.33
CA LEU A 327 8.27 -12.48 -2.66
C LEU A 327 7.87 -13.56 -3.69
N ASN A 328 6.90 -13.20 -4.53
CA ASN A 328 6.55 -13.91 -5.75
C ASN A 328 7.41 -13.38 -6.91
N ASP A 329 7.00 -13.67 -8.15
CA ASP A 329 7.68 -13.19 -9.36
C ASP A 329 7.87 -11.66 -9.33
N THR A 330 9.11 -11.19 -9.44
CA THR A 330 9.45 -9.77 -9.44
C THR A 330 9.76 -9.22 -10.84
N GLY A 331 9.65 -10.04 -11.89
CA GLY A 331 10.08 -9.65 -13.24
C GLY A 331 11.58 -9.32 -13.32
N GLY A 332 12.39 -9.89 -12.42
CA GLY A 332 13.83 -9.64 -12.33
C GLY A 332 14.20 -8.30 -11.67
N THR A 333 13.25 -7.65 -10.99
CA THR A 333 13.49 -6.42 -10.21
C THR A 333 13.55 -6.71 -8.72
N GLU A 334 14.00 -5.72 -7.94
CA GLU A 334 14.22 -5.84 -6.50
C GLU A 334 13.45 -4.74 -5.76
N PRO A 335 12.92 -5.02 -4.55
CA PRO A 335 12.42 -3.97 -3.66
C PRO A 335 13.54 -3.00 -3.27
N HIS A 336 13.19 -1.77 -2.89
CA HIS A 336 14.16 -0.73 -2.58
C HIS A 336 13.95 -0.02 -1.24
N GLN A 337 12.75 0.47 -0.92
CA GLN A 337 12.49 1.27 0.29
C GLN A 337 11.91 0.48 1.44
N ALA A 338 11.10 -0.54 1.14
CA ALA A 338 10.36 -1.32 2.11
C ALA A 338 9.70 -0.44 3.19
N THR A 339 8.82 0.50 2.79
CA THR A 339 8.14 1.39 3.75
C THR A 339 6.79 0.83 4.16
N GLY A 340 6.50 0.87 5.46
CA GLY A 340 5.19 0.51 5.97
C GLY A 340 4.21 1.65 5.78
N ILE A 341 4.16 2.54 6.77
CA ILE A 341 3.32 3.75 6.75
C ILE A 341 4.20 4.99 6.54
N MET A 342 3.91 5.76 5.49
CA MET A 342 4.54 7.02 5.18
C MET A 342 3.56 8.18 5.39
N ILE A 343 3.70 8.89 6.50
CA ILE A 343 2.96 10.13 6.75
C ILE A 343 3.51 11.23 5.83
N ASP A 344 2.69 11.64 4.85
CA ASP A 344 3.09 12.56 3.77
C ASP A 344 1.92 13.44 3.31
N THR A 345 2.21 14.71 3.06
CA THR A 345 1.31 15.68 2.41
C THR A 345 2.12 16.84 1.86
N ARG A 346 1.66 17.46 0.76
CA ARG A 346 2.22 18.67 0.16
C ARG A 346 1.47 19.95 0.53
N VAL A 347 0.35 19.82 1.23
CA VAL A 347 -0.56 20.93 1.57
C VAL A 347 -0.61 21.24 3.07
N GLY A 348 0.25 20.60 3.86
CA GLY A 348 0.39 20.92 5.28
C GLY A 348 -0.54 20.15 6.22
N ASN A 349 -1.37 19.24 5.71
CA ASN A 349 -2.39 18.53 6.49
C ASN A 349 -1.80 17.78 7.71
N SER A 350 -2.64 17.64 8.74
CA SER A 350 -2.31 17.17 10.08
C SER A 350 -3.41 16.24 10.63
N GLY A 351 -3.13 15.50 11.70
CA GLY A 351 -4.15 14.80 12.48
C GLY A 351 -4.38 13.31 12.17
N LEU A 352 -3.59 12.68 11.29
CA LEU A 352 -3.69 11.23 11.04
C LEU A 352 -3.68 10.42 12.35
N VAL A 353 -4.59 9.45 12.47
CA VAL A 353 -4.64 8.51 13.59
C VAL A 353 -4.34 7.10 13.10
N ILE A 354 -3.29 6.50 13.66
CA ILE A 354 -2.89 5.10 13.41
C ILE A 354 -3.16 4.33 14.70
N LYS A 355 -3.98 3.28 14.65
CA LYS A 355 -4.32 2.52 15.86
C LYS A 355 -4.58 1.05 15.63
N ASN A 356 -4.38 0.24 16.67
CA ASN A 356 -4.71 -1.19 16.67
C ASN A 356 -4.02 -1.96 15.52
N CYS A 357 -2.85 -1.50 15.05
CA CYS A 357 -2.18 -2.07 13.90
C CYS A 357 -1.07 -3.04 14.32
N ASP A 358 -0.81 -4.01 13.44
CA ASP A 358 0.31 -4.94 13.52
C ASP A 358 1.32 -4.62 12.42
N LEU A 359 2.52 -4.17 12.79
CA LEU A 359 3.60 -3.93 11.83
C LEU A 359 4.74 -4.91 12.08
N ILE A 360 5.11 -5.68 11.05
CA ILE A 360 6.01 -6.83 11.18
C ILE A 360 7.04 -6.80 10.05
N TYR A 361 8.31 -6.57 10.39
CA TYR A 361 9.43 -6.68 9.46
C TYR A 361 10.26 -7.89 9.86
N LYS A 362 10.25 -8.93 9.02
CA LYS A 362 10.98 -10.19 9.25
C LYS A 362 12.23 -10.28 8.40
N ASP A 363 12.06 -9.99 7.12
CA ASP A 363 13.12 -10.10 6.13
C ASP A 363 12.96 -8.99 5.09
N ILE A 364 14.04 -8.25 4.87
CA ILE A 364 14.15 -7.23 3.83
C ILE A 364 15.42 -7.43 3.01
N SER A 365 16.03 -8.61 3.06
CA SER A 365 17.38 -8.90 2.57
C SER A 365 17.62 -8.59 1.09
N VAL A 366 16.57 -8.62 0.27
CA VAL A 366 16.63 -8.26 -1.16
C VAL A 366 16.78 -6.75 -1.38
N ALA A 367 16.30 -5.89 -0.46
CA ALA A 367 16.45 -4.44 -0.63
C ALA A 367 17.87 -3.97 -0.32
N PRO A 368 18.33 -2.83 -0.90
CA PRO A 368 19.61 -2.23 -0.54
C PRO A 368 19.70 -1.84 0.95
N GLN A 369 20.57 -2.52 1.70
CA GLN A 369 20.74 -2.35 3.16
C GLN A 369 21.71 -1.20 3.51
N ASN A 370 21.49 0.01 2.98
CA ASN A 370 22.32 1.17 3.29
C ASN A 370 21.48 2.37 3.77
N ALA A 371 22.12 3.25 4.56
CA ALA A 371 21.48 4.45 5.09
C ALA A 371 20.91 5.32 3.97
N GLY A 372 19.60 5.59 4.05
CA GLY A 372 18.87 6.39 3.06
C GLY A 372 18.08 5.59 2.02
N SER A 373 18.38 4.30 1.84
CA SER A 373 17.61 3.41 0.94
C SER A 373 16.34 2.91 1.62
N LEU A 374 16.44 2.47 2.88
CA LEU A 374 15.32 2.00 3.67
C LEU A 374 14.60 3.17 4.36
N TRP A 375 13.27 3.16 4.32
CA TRP A 375 12.45 4.27 4.82
C TRP A 375 11.67 3.94 6.10
N GLY A 376 11.60 2.67 6.49
CA GLY A 376 11.18 2.24 7.81
C GLY A 376 9.71 1.87 7.95
N MET A 377 9.35 1.40 9.14
CA MET A 377 8.01 0.87 9.42
C MET A 377 6.97 1.99 9.53
N ILE A 378 7.29 3.06 10.26
CA ILE A 378 6.51 4.30 10.30
C ILE A 378 7.44 5.48 10.07
N ARG A 379 7.17 6.23 9.00
CA ARG A 379 7.96 7.38 8.59
C ARG A 379 7.09 8.62 8.46
N CYS A 380 7.43 9.69 9.17
CA CYS A 380 6.90 11.02 8.87
C CYS A 380 7.95 11.80 8.10
N THR A 381 7.66 12.10 6.83
CA THR A 381 8.68 12.64 5.93
C THR A 381 8.62 14.15 5.79
N ASN A 382 9.77 14.75 5.48
CA ASN A 382 9.87 16.16 5.07
C ASN A 382 10.65 16.30 3.75
N THR A 383 10.62 15.24 2.94
CA THR A 383 11.39 15.16 1.69
C THR A 383 10.71 15.99 0.60
N VAL A 384 11.49 16.83 -0.11
CA VAL A 384 11.01 17.69 -1.20
C VAL A 384 9.89 18.63 -0.69
N GLU A 385 8.69 18.55 -1.27
CA GLU A 385 7.52 19.39 -0.93
C GLU A 385 6.72 18.84 0.27
N SER A 386 7.16 17.73 0.86
CA SER A 386 6.45 17.10 1.96
C SER A 386 6.51 17.93 3.24
N ASN A 387 5.34 18.21 3.80
CA ASN A 387 5.15 19.06 4.97
C ASN A 387 4.02 18.57 5.90
N PRO A 388 4.04 17.32 6.38
CA PRO A 388 3.04 16.82 7.32
C PRO A 388 3.16 17.49 8.69
N GLY A 389 2.01 17.76 9.30
CA GLY A 389 1.92 18.12 10.70
C GLY A 389 2.11 16.92 11.64
N GLY A 390 1.43 17.01 12.77
CA GLY A 390 1.33 16.01 13.81
C GLY A 390 0.40 14.86 13.46
N PHE A 391 0.56 13.75 14.17
CA PHE A 391 -0.21 12.53 14.04
C PHE A 391 -0.17 11.74 15.35
N THR A 392 -1.07 10.78 15.50
CA THR A 392 -1.15 9.88 16.66
C THR A 392 -0.91 8.44 16.23
N VAL A 393 -0.09 7.70 16.97
CA VAL A 393 0.04 6.24 16.87
C VAL A 393 -0.32 5.65 18.22
N LYS A 394 -1.29 4.72 18.27
CA LYS A 394 -1.68 4.12 19.54
C LYS A 394 -2.15 2.66 19.50
N ASN A 395 -1.90 1.93 20.57
CA ASN A 395 -2.31 0.52 20.70
C ASN A 395 -1.79 -0.35 19.55
N CYS A 396 -0.56 -0.10 19.08
CA CYS A 396 0.02 -0.82 17.96
C CYS A 396 1.12 -1.77 18.46
N ARG A 397 1.21 -2.92 17.81
CA ARG A 397 2.31 -3.87 17.99
C ARG A 397 3.27 -3.78 16.82
N ILE A 398 4.54 -3.56 17.14
CA ILE A 398 5.62 -3.33 16.18
C ILE A 398 6.72 -4.35 16.43
N ARG A 399 7.06 -5.13 15.40
CA ARG A 399 8.09 -6.18 15.43
C ARG A 399 9.08 -5.95 14.31
N ASN A 400 10.31 -5.62 14.64
CA ASN A 400 11.36 -5.33 13.66
C ASN A 400 12.56 -6.28 13.85
N GLY A 401 12.65 -7.28 12.99
CA GLY A 401 13.81 -8.17 12.89
C GLY A 401 14.89 -7.69 11.92
N THR A 402 14.79 -6.45 11.42
CA THR A 402 15.57 -5.97 10.27
C THR A 402 16.31 -4.66 10.55
N GLU A 403 17.14 -4.24 9.60
CA GLU A 403 17.91 -2.99 9.68
C GLU A 403 17.11 -1.74 9.27
N ALA A 404 15.86 -1.90 8.83
CA ALA A 404 14.98 -0.78 8.55
C ALA A 404 14.72 0.05 9.82
N PRO A 405 14.60 1.39 9.72
CA PRO A 405 14.19 2.21 10.86
C PRO A 405 12.83 1.77 11.39
N THR A 406 12.64 1.76 12.71
CA THR A 406 11.33 1.45 13.30
C THR A 406 10.39 2.66 13.23
N LEU A 407 10.72 3.75 13.93
CA LEU A 407 9.95 5.00 13.95
C LEU A 407 10.86 6.17 13.55
N TRP A 408 10.67 6.72 12.35
CA TRP A 408 11.49 7.80 11.83
C TRP A 408 10.66 9.06 11.53
N ILE A 409 10.69 10.02 12.45
CA ILE A 409 9.84 11.20 12.43
C ILE A 409 10.70 12.43 12.12
N GLN A 410 10.77 12.79 10.83
CA GLN A 410 11.62 13.88 10.34
C GLN A 410 11.13 15.26 10.79
N SER A 411 12.02 16.26 10.73
CA SER A 411 11.74 17.63 11.16
C SER A 411 10.53 18.21 10.45
N ARG A 412 9.67 18.90 11.18
CA ARG A 412 8.53 19.60 10.59
C ARG A 412 9.01 20.83 9.81
N GLN A 413 8.49 21.02 8.59
CA GLN A 413 8.74 22.24 7.81
C GLN A 413 7.74 23.36 8.20
N PRO A 414 8.04 24.64 7.90
CA PRO A 414 7.06 25.73 8.03
C PRO A 414 5.82 25.47 7.16
N GLY A 415 4.62 25.83 7.64
CA GLY A 415 3.37 25.69 6.88
C GLY A 415 2.53 24.45 7.23
N ALA A 416 3.07 23.49 7.98
CA ALA A 416 2.25 22.41 8.56
C ALA A 416 1.15 22.95 9.49
N LYS A 417 -0.06 22.43 9.31
CA LYS A 417 -1.27 22.70 10.09
C LYS A 417 -1.20 22.03 11.47
N GLU A 418 -2.08 22.44 12.38
CA GLU A 418 -2.19 21.85 13.73
C GLU A 418 -3.04 20.57 13.70
N PRO A 419 -2.79 19.56 14.56
CA PRO A 419 -1.71 19.51 15.55
C PRO A 419 -0.33 19.41 14.88
N ARG A 420 0.71 19.96 15.49
CA ARG A 420 2.11 19.85 15.00
C ARG A 420 2.95 18.81 15.76
N ALA A 421 2.57 18.55 17.01
CA ALA A 421 3.17 17.55 17.88
C ALA A 421 2.81 16.13 17.42
N VAL A 422 3.66 15.16 17.77
CA VAL A 422 3.32 13.73 17.59
C VAL A 422 2.97 13.10 18.93
N THR A 423 2.03 12.16 18.91
CA THR A 423 1.63 11.37 20.08
C THR A 423 1.87 9.89 19.80
N LEU A 424 2.69 9.26 20.62
CA LEU A 424 2.95 7.82 20.60
C LEU A 424 2.47 7.23 21.93
N GLU A 425 1.48 6.36 21.90
CA GLU A 425 0.79 5.91 23.12
C GLU A 425 0.54 4.40 23.09
N ASN A 426 0.74 3.68 24.19
CA ASN A 426 0.37 2.25 24.27
C ASN A 426 1.01 1.41 23.14
N LEU A 427 2.29 1.65 22.85
CA LEU A 427 3.01 0.90 21.81
C LEU A 427 3.74 -0.28 22.41
N ASP A 428 3.65 -1.44 21.77
CA ASP A 428 4.44 -2.63 22.06
C ASP A 428 5.46 -2.82 20.93
N VAL A 429 6.70 -2.40 21.17
CA VAL A 429 7.78 -2.36 20.17
C VAL A 429 8.87 -3.36 20.56
N ARG A 430 9.19 -4.27 19.64
CA ARG A 430 10.32 -5.20 19.78
C ARG A 430 11.22 -5.13 18.56
N VAL A 431 12.48 -4.81 18.78
CA VAL A 431 13.54 -4.82 17.77
C VAL A 431 14.52 -5.93 18.13
N THR A 432 14.70 -6.90 17.23
CA THR A 432 15.63 -8.01 17.44
C THR A 432 16.90 -7.90 16.59
N ALA A 433 16.92 -6.98 15.62
CA ALA A 433 18.11 -6.68 14.83
C ALA A 433 19.23 -6.09 15.69
N GLU A 434 20.48 -6.40 15.34
CA GLU A 434 21.68 -5.85 16.02
C GLU A 434 22.04 -4.44 15.52
N LYS A 435 21.52 -4.04 14.36
CA LYS A 435 21.72 -2.71 13.77
C LYS A 435 20.47 -2.24 13.03
N GLN A 436 20.34 -0.92 12.95
CA GLN A 436 19.38 -0.23 12.11
C GLN A 436 20.10 0.90 11.39
N THR A 437 19.52 1.38 10.29
CA THR A 437 20.04 2.56 9.57
C THR A 437 19.88 3.87 10.36
N ARG A 438 19.23 3.81 11.53
CA ARG A 438 19.07 4.85 12.55
C ARG A 438 19.59 4.34 13.89
N SER A 439 20.07 5.25 14.74
CA SER A 439 20.68 4.89 16.04
C SER A 439 19.67 4.80 17.18
N SER A 440 18.38 4.92 16.89
CA SER A 440 17.33 4.87 17.90
C SER A 440 16.09 4.15 17.39
N VAL A 441 15.38 3.47 18.29
CA VAL A 441 14.11 2.82 17.94
C VAL A 441 13.08 3.86 17.48
N CYS A 442 13.04 5.01 18.17
CA CYS A 442 12.21 6.15 17.80
C CYS A 442 13.02 7.44 17.73
N GLU A 443 13.02 8.09 16.57
CA GLU A 443 13.59 9.43 16.40
C GLU A 443 12.50 10.46 16.12
N ILE A 444 12.42 11.49 16.97
CA ILE A 444 11.59 12.69 16.77
C ILE A 444 12.52 13.88 16.52
N HIS A 445 12.50 14.40 15.30
CA HIS A 445 13.36 15.50 14.88
C HIS A 445 12.68 16.87 15.08
N SER A 446 13.44 17.93 14.78
CA SER A 446 13.14 19.34 15.10
C SER A 446 11.73 19.85 14.78
N ASN A 447 11.33 20.88 15.51
CA ASN A 447 10.09 21.65 15.33
C ASN A 447 8.81 20.84 15.57
N ARG A 448 8.90 19.77 16.36
CA ARG A 448 7.77 18.98 16.85
C ARG A 448 7.55 19.20 18.34
N ASP A 449 7.54 20.47 18.73
CA ASP A 449 7.28 20.90 20.10
C ASP A 449 5.93 20.34 20.58
N GLY A 450 5.83 20.00 21.87
CA GLY A 450 4.60 19.42 22.43
C GLY A 450 4.49 17.90 22.25
N SER A 451 5.47 17.21 21.66
CA SER A 451 5.38 15.77 21.39
C SER A 451 5.32 14.93 22.67
N ARG A 452 4.59 13.82 22.62
CA ARG A 452 4.29 12.95 23.75
C ARG A 452 4.60 11.49 23.41
N VAL A 453 5.30 10.80 24.31
CA VAL A 453 5.50 9.35 24.28
C VAL A 453 5.09 8.80 25.65
N SER A 454 4.09 7.92 25.68
CA SER A 454 3.52 7.46 26.96
C SER A 454 3.03 6.01 26.93
N ASN A 455 3.17 5.31 28.05
CA ASN A 455 2.70 3.93 28.20
C ASN A 455 3.23 2.98 27.11
N CYS A 456 4.49 3.15 26.72
CA CYS A 456 5.13 2.33 25.70
C CYS A 456 5.99 1.24 26.34
N CYS A 457 5.96 0.07 25.74
CA CYS A 457 6.93 -1.00 25.91
C CYS A 457 7.87 -0.98 24.70
N ILE A 458 9.16 -0.71 24.91
CA ILE A 458 10.18 -0.73 23.88
C ILE A 458 11.29 -1.67 24.31
N GLN A 459 11.53 -2.73 23.53
CA GLN A 459 12.62 -3.68 23.75
C GLN A 459 13.54 -3.76 22.54
N ALA A 460 14.81 -3.41 22.73
CA ALA A 460 15.84 -3.43 21.68
C ALA A 460 17.24 -3.70 22.23
N VAL A 461 17.39 -4.75 23.05
CA VAL A 461 18.63 -5.05 23.78
C VAL A 461 19.77 -5.64 22.95
N ASN A 462 19.50 -6.08 21.72
CA ASN A 462 20.47 -6.82 20.90
C ASN A 462 21.43 -5.91 20.11
N GLY A 463 21.07 -4.65 19.87
CA GLY A 463 21.89 -3.71 19.12
C GLY A 463 22.40 -2.56 19.99
N ASP A 464 23.06 -1.59 19.36
CA ASP A 464 23.50 -0.35 20.01
C ASP A 464 22.53 0.79 19.68
N PHE A 465 21.40 0.83 20.41
CA PHE A 465 20.30 1.77 20.16
C PHE A 465 19.94 2.58 21.39
N ASP A 466 19.63 3.86 21.18
CA ASP A 466 18.79 4.60 22.10
C ASP A 466 17.31 4.19 21.92
N GLY A 467 16.50 4.34 22.96
CA GLY A 467 15.07 4.05 22.90
C GLY A 467 14.32 5.14 22.14
N VAL A 468 14.18 6.30 22.79
CA VAL A 468 13.50 7.48 22.24
C VAL A 468 14.46 8.66 22.18
N THR A 469 14.79 9.11 20.97
CA THR A 469 15.63 10.28 20.74
C THR A 469 14.79 11.46 20.26
N VAL A 470 14.92 12.60 20.94
CA VAL A 470 14.19 13.82 20.59
C VAL A 470 15.15 14.99 20.40
N SER A 471 15.13 15.58 19.21
CA SER A 471 16.08 16.62 18.80
C SER A 471 15.42 17.96 18.50
N ASN A 472 15.97 19.05 19.07
CA ASN A 472 15.55 20.43 18.85
C ASN A 472 14.03 20.64 18.99
N CYS A 473 13.46 20.13 20.07
CA CYS A 473 12.05 20.29 20.43
C CYS A 473 11.91 20.80 21.86
N THR A 474 10.85 21.53 22.13
CA THR A 474 10.48 22.06 23.44
C THR A 474 9.14 21.46 23.89
N ASP A 475 8.88 21.49 25.20
CA ASP A 475 7.67 20.91 25.78
C ASP A 475 7.50 19.45 25.32
N VAL A 476 8.52 18.61 25.49
CA VAL A 476 8.45 17.17 25.22
C VAL A 476 8.08 16.42 26.49
N LEU A 477 7.31 15.33 26.38
CA LEU A 477 7.02 14.45 27.51
C LEU A 477 7.27 13.00 27.12
N VAL A 478 8.12 12.31 27.89
CA VAL A 478 8.29 10.86 27.81
C VAL A 478 7.98 10.27 29.18
N GLN A 479 6.97 9.40 29.25
CA GLN A 479 6.45 8.96 30.54
C GLN A 479 5.89 7.55 30.59
N ASP A 480 5.79 7.01 31.81
CA ASP A 480 5.06 5.78 32.12
C ASP A 480 5.44 4.62 31.20
N SER A 481 6.71 4.50 30.83
CA SER A 481 7.15 3.60 29.75
C SER A 481 8.26 2.68 30.23
N ASN A 482 8.25 1.45 29.73
CA ASN A 482 9.35 0.51 29.88
C ASN A 482 10.18 0.52 28.60
N ILE A 483 11.42 1.03 28.69
CA ILE A 483 12.31 1.22 27.53
C ILE A 483 13.62 0.49 27.80
N ASP A 484 13.66 -0.80 27.46
CA ASP A 484 14.81 -1.68 27.65
C ASP A 484 15.65 -1.74 26.37
N VAL A 485 16.75 -0.99 26.39
CA VAL A 485 17.69 -0.81 25.29
C VAL A 485 19.12 -0.78 25.83
N SER A 486 20.11 -0.96 24.96
CA SER A 486 21.52 -0.90 25.36
C SER A 486 22.04 0.52 25.60
N GLY A 487 21.48 1.51 24.90
CA GLY A 487 21.85 2.92 24.97
C GLY A 487 20.98 3.69 25.96
N ASP A 488 20.75 4.97 25.68
CA ASP A 488 19.89 5.80 26.53
C ASP A 488 18.42 5.46 26.27
N ALA A 489 17.67 5.13 27.32
CA ALA A 489 16.22 4.93 27.22
C ALA A 489 15.52 6.15 26.61
N VAL A 490 15.94 7.36 27.02
CA VAL A 490 15.46 8.62 26.47
C VAL A 490 16.66 9.57 26.29
N HIS A 491 16.86 10.06 25.08
CA HIS A 491 17.95 10.96 24.72
C HIS A 491 17.42 12.30 24.18
N LEU A 492 17.61 13.38 24.94
CA LEU A 492 17.21 14.73 24.55
C LEU A 492 18.40 15.52 24.00
N ILE A 493 18.35 15.89 22.72
CA ILE A 493 19.41 16.63 22.03
C ILE A 493 18.94 18.05 21.73
N ASN A 494 19.50 19.05 22.40
CA ASN A 494 19.06 20.45 22.31
C ASN A 494 17.54 20.60 22.49
N SER A 495 16.96 19.75 23.35
CA SER A 495 15.52 19.68 23.59
C SER A 495 15.21 19.99 25.05
N GLN A 496 13.99 20.45 25.30
CA GLN A 496 13.46 20.70 26.64
C GLN A 496 12.18 19.90 26.84
N GLY A 497 12.09 19.18 27.96
CA GLY A 497 10.94 18.35 28.26
C GLY A 497 11.10 17.61 29.58
N ASP A 498 10.05 16.92 29.97
CA ASP A 498 9.98 16.12 31.19
C ASP A 498 10.09 14.64 30.84
N ILE A 499 10.88 13.92 31.65
CA ILE A 499 11.04 12.47 31.59
C ILE A 499 10.68 11.94 32.97
N TRP A 500 9.67 11.08 33.07
CA TRP A 500 9.22 10.57 34.37
C TRP A 500 8.70 9.14 34.27
N ASN A 501 8.87 8.38 35.36
CA ASN A 501 8.40 6.99 35.46
C ASN A 501 8.86 6.09 34.29
N ILE A 502 10.17 6.10 34.01
CA ILE A 502 10.80 5.25 32.99
C ILE A 502 11.46 4.04 33.69
N SER A 503 11.07 2.84 33.27
CA SER A 503 11.72 1.58 33.67
C SER A 503 12.56 1.00 32.52
N VAL A 504 13.48 0.09 32.86
CA VAL A 504 14.39 -0.59 31.93
C VAL A 504 14.37 -2.11 32.16
N GLU A 505 13.16 -2.65 32.32
CA GLU A 505 12.96 -4.05 32.66
C GLU A 505 12.98 -4.94 31.41
N SER A 506 13.69 -6.07 31.53
CA SER A 506 13.84 -7.09 30.48
C SER A 506 12.55 -7.75 30.00
N PHE A 507 11.44 -7.49 30.66
CA PHE A 507 10.11 -7.88 30.23
C PHE A 507 9.20 -6.66 30.33
N CYS A 508 8.29 -6.52 29.38
CA CYS A 508 7.12 -5.69 29.59
C CYS A 508 6.09 -6.59 30.24
N GLY A 509 5.71 -6.31 31.49
CA GLY A 509 4.63 -7.03 32.12
C GLY A 509 3.38 -6.96 31.25
N ASP A 510 2.61 -8.05 31.19
CA ASP A 510 1.23 -7.99 30.71
C ASP A 510 0.46 -7.12 31.69
N GLY A 511 0.48 -5.81 31.46
CA GLY A 511 -0.31 -4.87 32.24
C GLY A 511 -1.77 -5.14 31.94
N GLU A 512 -2.40 -6.02 32.73
CA GLU A 512 -3.83 -5.98 32.91
C GLU A 512 -4.18 -4.56 33.36
N ALA A 513 -4.85 -3.82 32.48
CA ALA A 513 -5.50 -2.58 32.85
C ALA A 513 -6.55 -2.91 33.93
N GLU A 514 -6.39 -2.38 35.14
CA GLU A 514 -7.50 -2.26 36.10
C GLU A 514 -8.51 -1.19 35.64
#